data_AF-A0A401W8S1-F1
#
_entry.id   AF-A0A401W8S1-F1
#
_cell.length_a   1.000
_cell.length_b   1.000
_cell.length_c   1.000
_cell.angle_alpha   90.00
_cell.angle_beta   90.00
_cell.angle_gamma   90.00
#
_symmetry.space_group_name_H-M   'P 1'
#
loop_
_entity.id
_entity.type
_entity.pdbx_description
1 polymer ?
#
loop_
_entity_poly.entity_id
_entity_poly.type
_entity_poly.pdbx_seq_one_letter_code
_entity_poly.pdbx_strand_id
1 'polypeptide(L)'
;MSEPIVYAALWRPAMEAAGFRCQCTGQCGSRHVKAGGRCPREHDQYASKHRGPVHLLAVPADLTASDTLACRAAVTELRAWCPDCYTAARAAARKAARTAAAAQDGLFDL
;
A
#
# COMPACT_ATOMS: atom_id res chain seq x y z
N MET A 1 -9.90 3.43 -18.76
CA MET A 1 -9.15 3.42 -17.49
C MET A 1 -9.82 4.40 -16.56
N SER A 2 -10.25 3.94 -15.39
CA SER A 2 -10.79 4.83 -14.34
C SER A 2 -9.65 5.58 -13.66
N GLU A 3 -9.93 6.76 -13.11
CA GLU A 3 -8.95 7.49 -12.29
C GLU A 3 -9.67 8.33 -11.23
N PRO A 4 -8.99 8.71 -10.15
CA PRO A 4 -9.57 9.58 -9.14
C PRO A 4 -9.93 10.96 -9.71
N ILE A 5 -11.11 11.49 -9.36
CA ILE A 5 -11.53 12.84 -9.75
C ILE A 5 -10.56 13.90 -9.18
N VAL A 6 -10.08 13.69 -7.96
CA VAL A 6 -9.12 14.57 -7.28
C VAL A 6 -7.78 13.86 -7.19
N TYR A 7 -6.68 14.60 -7.34
CA TYR A 7 -5.30 14.08 -7.29
C TYR A 7 -4.90 13.15 -8.44
N ALA A 8 -5.63 13.12 -9.56
CA ALA A 8 -5.23 12.37 -10.76
C ALA A 8 -3.79 12.70 -11.21
N ALA A 9 -3.37 13.97 -11.09
CA ALA A 9 -2.03 14.42 -11.45
C ALA A 9 -0.90 13.79 -10.59
N LEU A 10 -1.17 13.41 -9.34
CA LEU A 10 -0.22 12.67 -8.50
C LEU A 10 -0.36 11.16 -8.68
N TRP A 11 -1.61 10.69 -8.83
CA TRP A 11 -1.94 9.28 -8.94
C TRP A 11 -1.42 8.66 -10.24
N ARG A 12 -1.64 9.32 -11.39
CA ARG A 12 -1.35 8.75 -12.70
C ARG A 12 0.14 8.42 -12.89
N PRO A 13 1.09 9.31 -12.59
CA PRO A 13 2.51 8.96 -12.72
C PRO A 13 2.93 7.80 -11.80
N ALA A 14 2.35 7.72 -10.59
CA ALA A 14 2.62 6.62 -9.67
C ALA A 14 2.09 5.27 -10.22
N MET A 15 0.93 5.28 -10.89
CA MET A 15 0.41 4.09 -11.55
C MET A 15 1.18 3.70 -12.80
N GLU A 16 1.58 4.67 -13.63
CA GLU A 16 2.40 4.44 -14.83
C GLU A 16 3.75 3.82 -14.45
N ALA A 17 4.43 4.38 -13.43
CA ALA A 17 5.67 3.83 -12.89
C ALA A 17 5.49 2.41 -12.31
N ALA A 18 4.27 2.07 -11.89
CA ALA A 18 3.92 0.74 -11.39
C ALA A 18 3.39 -0.22 -12.47
N GLY A 19 3.25 0.23 -13.72
CA GLY A 19 2.60 -0.54 -14.78
C GLY A 19 1.16 -0.91 -14.44
N PHE A 20 0.45 -0.06 -13.70
CA PHE A 20 -0.92 -0.28 -13.22
C PHE A 20 -1.12 -1.59 -12.44
N ARG A 21 -0.07 -2.07 -11.78
CA ARG A 21 -0.09 -3.28 -10.96
C ARG A 21 0.28 -2.97 -9.51
N CYS A 22 -0.37 -3.64 -8.57
CA CYS A 22 -0.03 -3.54 -7.15
C CYS A 22 1.45 -3.89 -6.91
N GLN A 23 2.17 -3.00 -6.25
CA GLN A 23 3.61 -3.10 -5.97
C GLN A 23 3.93 -3.82 -4.65
N CYS A 24 2.92 -4.34 -3.94
CA CYS A 24 3.11 -5.20 -2.78
C CYS A 24 3.98 -6.42 -3.13
N THR A 25 5.02 -6.65 -2.33
CA THR A 25 5.97 -7.77 -2.38
C THR A 25 5.78 -8.75 -1.21
N GLY A 26 4.56 -8.80 -0.67
CA GLY A 26 4.17 -9.72 0.42
C GLY A 26 3.99 -9.07 1.79
N GLN A 27 4.11 -7.74 1.89
CA GLN A 27 3.82 -7.00 3.14
C GLN A 27 2.37 -7.21 3.61
N CYS A 28 1.45 -7.57 2.71
CA CYS A 28 0.07 -7.92 3.05
C CYS A 28 -0.11 -9.29 3.74
N GLY A 29 0.97 -10.04 3.97
CA GLY A 29 0.96 -11.37 4.57
C GLY A 29 0.79 -12.52 3.58
N SER A 30 0.48 -12.24 2.31
CA SER A 30 0.43 -13.25 1.24
C SER A 30 1.75 -13.34 0.49
N ARG A 31 2.28 -14.56 0.30
CA ARG A 31 3.56 -14.79 -0.42
C ARG A 31 3.49 -14.61 -1.94
N HIS A 32 2.29 -14.61 -2.52
CA HIS A 32 2.07 -14.49 -3.98
C HIS A 32 2.95 -15.41 -4.85
N VAL A 33 3.17 -16.66 -4.41
CA VAL A 33 4.10 -17.61 -5.05
C VAL A 33 3.80 -17.79 -6.54
N LYS A 34 2.51 -17.95 -6.90
CA LYS A 34 2.08 -18.14 -8.29
C LYS A 34 2.22 -16.89 -9.17
N ALA A 35 2.48 -15.73 -8.58
CA ALA A 35 2.56 -14.44 -9.27
C ALA A 35 3.96 -13.79 -9.15
N GLY A 36 4.99 -14.62 -8.87
CA GLY A 36 6.38 -14.17 -8.79
C GLY A 36 6.68 -13.31 -7.56
N GLY A 37 6.00 -13.55 -6.44
CA GLY A 37 6.21 -12.79 -5.19
C GLY A 37 5.56 -11.40 -5.18
N ARG A 38 4.76 -11.06 -6.20
CA ARG A 38 4.02 -9.80 -6.28
C ARG A 38 2.52 -10.03 -6.38
N CYS A 39 1.75 -9.12 -5.81
CA CYS A 39 0.30 -9.15 -5.94
C CYS A 39 -0.11 -9.11 -7.43
N PRO A 40 -0.98 -10.03 -7.91
CA PRO A 40 -1.41 -10.06 -9.31
C PRO A 40 -2.54 -9.06 -9.61
N ARG A 41 -2.93 -8.23 -8.64
CA ARG A 41 -4.01 -7.25 -8.82
C ARG A 41 -3.53 -6.10 -9.69
N GLU A 42 -4.24 -5.90 -10.79
CA GLU A 42 -4.06 -4.80 -11.73
C GLU A 42 -5.24 -3.86 -11.66
N HIS A 43 -5.01 -2.59 -11.99
CA HIS A 43 -6.06 -1.58 -12.00
C HIS A 43 -7.15 -1.90 -13.01
N ASP A 44 -8.40 -1.60 -12.67
CA ASP A 44 -9.62 -1.88 -13.44
C ASP A 44 -9.91 -3.35 -13.74
N GLN A 45 -9.01 -4.28 -13.38
CA GLN A 45 -9.27 -5.71 -13.48
C GLN A 45 -10.18 -6.18 -12.35
N TYR A 46 -11.09 -7.11 -12.67
CA TYR A 46 -12.00 -7.66 -11.68
C TYR A 46 -11.25 -8.48 -10.63
N ALA A 47 -11.52 -8.18 -9.36
CA ALA A 47 -10.88 -8.90 -8.27
C ALA A 47 -11.42 -10.34 -8.14
N SER A 48 -12.68 -10.58 -8.42
CA SER A 48 -13.27 -11.91 -8.54
C SER A 48 -14.64 -11.81 -9.20
N LYS A 49 -15.33 -12.94 -9.40
CA LYS A 49 -16.73 -12.95 -9.85
C LYS A 49 -17.66 -12.13 -8.94
N HIS A 50 -17.34 -12.02 -7.65
CA HIS A 50 -18.18 -11.37 -6.64
C HIS A 50 -17.66 -10.01 -6.20
N ARG A 51 -16.53 -9.56 -6.75
CA ARG A 51 -15.88 -8.32 -6.34
C ARG A 51 -15.52 -7.52 -7.59
N GLY A 52 -15.94 -6.25 -7.59
CA GLY A 52 -15.77 -5.34 -8.72
C GLY A 52 -14.31 -5.07 -9.12
N PRO A 53 -14.12 -4.10 -10.03
CA PRO A 53 -12.79 -3.71 -10.49
C PRO A 53 -11.90 -3.24 -9.33
N VAL A 54 -10.61 -3.51 -9.44
CA VAL A 54 -9.62 -3.03 -8.48
C VAL A 54 -9.27 -1.57 -8.79
N HIS A 55 -9.57 -0.68 -7.86
CA HIS A 55 -9.06 0.69 -7.90
C HIS A 55 -7.77 0.77 -7.09
N LEU A 56 -6.62 0.94 -7.78
CA LEU A 56 -5.34 1.05 -7.12
C LEU A 56 -5.20 2.43 -6.47
N LEU A 57 -4.58 2.43 -5.30
CA LEU A 57 -4.29 3.60 -4.49
C LEU A 57 -2.83 4.02 -4.73
N ALA A 58 -2.59 5.33 -4.84
CA ALA A 58 -1.24 5.89 -4.76
C ALA A 58 -0.95 6.20 -3.29
N VAL A 59 -0.04 5.44 -2.67
CA VAL A 59 0.24 5.50 -1.23
C VAL A 59 1.74 5.65 -1.03
N PRO A 60 2.21 6.46 -0.06
CA PRO A 60 3.63 6.54 0.28
C PRO A 60 4.21 5.16 0.62
N ALA A 61 5.51 4.98 0.34
CA ALA A 61 6.21 3.74 0.68
C ALA A 61 6.25 3.48 2.20
N ASP A 62 6.33 4.54 3.02
CA ASP A 62 6.19 4.45 4.47
C ASP A 62 4.71 4.34 4.88
N LEU A 63 4.31 3.12 5.25
CA LEU A 63 2.94 2.82 5.68
C LEU A 63 2.66 3.21 7.14
N THR A 64 3.68 3.65 7.89
CA THR A 64 3.54 4.11 9.28
C THR A 64 3.31 5.61 9.38
N ALA A 65 3.56 6.36 8.30
CA ALA A 65 3.29 7.78 8.18
C ALA A 65 1.88 8.16 8.64
N SER A 66 1.78 9.30 9.33
CA SER A 66 0.49 9.91 9.66
C SER A 66 -0.23 10.35 8.38
N ASP A 67 -1.55 10.47 8.43
CA ASP A 67 -2.33 10.88 7.25
C ASP A 67 -1.88 12.26 6.73
N THR A 68 -1.56 13.19 7.63
CA THR A 68 -1.05 14.52 7.27
C THR A 68 0.28 14.46 6.53
N LEU A 69 1.20 13.59 6.95
CA LEU A 69 2.50 13.43 6.29
C LEU A 69 2.33 12.69 4.96
N ALA A 70 1.47 11.67 4.92
CA ALA A 70 1.18 10.93 3.71
C ALA A 70 0.57 11.82 2.61
N CYS A 71 -0.29 12.76 2.96
CA CYS A 71 -0.86 13.74 2.03
C CYS A 71 0.17 14.70 1.41
N ARG A 72 1.36 14.84 2.01
CA ARG A 72 2.43 15.71 1.53
C ARG A 72 3.49 14.96 0.72
N ALA A 73 3.36 13.65 0.56
CA ALA A 73 4.34 12.83 -0.14
C ALA A 73 4.51 13.28 -1.60
N ALA A 74 5.75 13.34 -2.04
CA ALA A 74 6.07 13.59 -3.44
C ALA A 74 5.66 12.37 -4.29
N VAL A 75 5.39 12.60 -5.58
CA VAL A 75 5.02 11.53 -6.52
C VAL A 75 6.03 10.38 -6.53
N THR A 76 7.32 10.70 -6.39
CA THR A 76 8.42 9.71 -6.36
C THR A 76 8.40 8.81 -5.13
N GLU A 77 7.69 9.20 -4.08
CA GLU A 77 7.55 8.44 -2.83
C GLU A 77 6.28 7.56 -2.86
N LEU A 78 5.39 7.78 -3.84
CA LEU A 78 4.16 7.03 -3.99
C LEU A 78 4.40 5.67 -4.66
N ARG A 79 3.62 4.69 -4.23
CA ARG A 79 3.58 3.32 -4.71
C ARG A 79 2.14 2.94 -5.02
N ALA A 80 1.96 2.07 -6.01
CA ALA A 80 0.64 1.54 -6.35
C ALA A 80 0.26 0.38 -5.42
N TRP A 81 -0.90 0.49 -4.77
CA TRP A 81 -1.40 -0.54 -3.85
C TRP A 81 -2.85 -0.92 -4.18
N CYS A 82 -3.18 -2.21 -4.15
CA CYS A 82 -4.59 -2.59 -4.10
C CYS A 82 -5.14 -2.42 -2.67
N PRO A 83 -6.46 -2.15 -2.50
CA PRO A 83 -7.04 -1.85 -1.19
C PRO A 83 -6.79 -2.93 -0.13
N ASP A 84 -6.89 -4.21 -0.51
CA ASP A 84 -6.64 -5.34 0.40
C ASP A 84 -5.19 -5.35 0.89
N CYS A 85 -4.23 -5.17 -0.02
CA CYS A 85 -2.82 -5.17 0.34
C CYS A 85 -2.46 -3.96 1.20
N TYR A 86 -2.96 -2.77 0.86
CA TYR A 86 -2.70 -1.56 1.65
C TYR A 86 -3.20 -1.72 3.08
N THR A 87 -4.44 -2.17 3.24
CA THR A 87 -5.06 -2.33 4.56
C THR A 87 -4.28 -3.32 5.43
N ALA A 88 -3.95 -4.50 4.88
CA ALA A 88 -3.21 -5.52 5.59
C ALA A 88 -1.78 -5.08 5.93
N ALA A 89 -1.06 -4.52 4.96
CA ALA A 89 0.32 -4.09 5.14
C ALA A 89 0.44 -2.91 6.12
N ARG A 90 -0.50 -1.95 6.06
CA ARG A 90 -0.56 -0.81 6.99
C ARG A 90 -0.84 -1.27 8.41
N ALA A 91 -1.79 -2.20 8.60
CA ALA A 91 -2.08 -2.77 9.91
C ALA A 91 -0.85 -3.50 10.49
N ALA A 92 -0.16 -4.30 9.68
CA ALA A 92 1.05 -5.00 10.08
C ALA A 92 2.18 -4.04 10.45
N ALA A 93 2.45 -3.02 9.62
CA ALA A 93 3.49 -2.02 9.85
C ALA A 93 3.25 -1.23 11.15
N ARG A 94 2.00 -0.80 11.40
CA ARG A 94 1.63 -0.10 12.63
C ARG A 94 1.73 -0.96 13.87
N LYS A 95 1.34 -2.24 13.78
CA LYS A 95 1.50 -3.20 14.87
C LYS A 95 2.99 -3.37 15.20
N ALA A 96 3.84 -3.56 14.20
CA ALA A 96 5.28 -3.69 14.39
C ALA A 96 5.89 -2.44 15.04
N ALA A 97 5.52 -1.24 14.57
CA ALA A 97 5.98 0.02 15.15
C ALA A 97 5.57 0.17 16.63
N ARG A 98 4.34 -0.21 16.99
CA ARG A 98 3.89 -0.19 18.38
C ARG A 98 4.64 -1.18 19.26
N THR A 99 4.88 -2.40 18.77
CA THR A 99 5.66 -3.40 19.50
C THR A 99 7.10 -2.95 19.71
N ALA A 100 7.71 -2.29 18.72
CA ALA A 100 9.05 -1.73 18.86
C ALA A 100 9.11 -0.61 19.91
N ALA A 101 8.13 0.30 19.92
CA ALA A 101 8.06 1.36 20.93
C ALA A 101 7.89 0.80 22.35
N ALA A 102 6.99 -0.17 22.54
CA ALA A 102 6.78 -0.79 23.85
C ALA A 102 8.02 -1.54 24.38
N ALA A 103 8.85 -2.10 23.48
CA ALA A 103 10.11 -2.73 23.86
C ALA A 103 11.16 -1.71 24.35
N GLN A 104 11.05 -0.44 23.95
CA GLN A 104 11.93 0.64 24.40
C GLN A 104 11.50 1.21 25.76
N ASP A 105 10.19 1.19 26.08
CA ASP A 105 9.68 1.66 27.36
C ASP A 105 10.08 0.75 28.54
N GLY A 106 10.28 -0.55 28.30
CA GLY A 106 10.77 -1.50 29.32
C GLY A 106 12.25 -1.36 29.67
N LEU A 107 12.99 -0.43 29.05
CA LEU A 107 14.41 -0.19 29.33
C LEU A 107 14.65 0.54 30.66
N PHE A 108 13.62 1.20 31.21
CA PHE A 108 13.72 1.98 32.46
C PHE A 108 13.01 1.34 33.66
N ASP A 109 12.43 0.14 33.50
CA ASP A 109 11.92 -0.66 34.62
C ASP A 109 13.10 -1.43 35.25
N LEU A 110 13.88 -0.76 36.11
CA LEU A 110 14.86 -1.33 37.04
C LEU A 110 14.51 -0.98 38.49
#